data_AF-A0AA43FBQ2-F1
#
_entry.id   AF-A0AA43FBQ2-F1
#
_cell.length_a   1.000
_cell.length_b   1.000
_cell.length_c   1.000
_cell.angle_alpha   90.00
_cell.angle_beta   90.00
_cell.angle_gamma   90.00
#
_symmetry.space_group_name_H-M   'P 1'
#
loop_
_entity.id
_entity.type
_entity.pdbx_description
1 polymer ?
#
loop_
_entity_poly.entity_id
_entity_poly.type
_entity_poly.pdbx_seq_one_letter_code
_entity_poly.pdbx_strand_id
1 'polypeptide(L)'
;MHICDVAPAPLGQVSLSVCADCAHYAWTDAAGSPVDPAEGIASVFGPFPLIERLTAIGAPGGLALIYQVPARYRSRLSVLPIGVWTQIHPALFASQDGMNLMLAPTDPAVSRSVAATG
;
A
#
# COMPACT_ATOMS: atom_id res chain seq x y z
N MET A 1 17.01 4.27 15.81
CA MET A 1 16.52 3.05 15.14
C MET A 1 15.38 2.51 15.99
N HIS A 2 14.14 2.83 15.65
CA HIS A 2 12.99 2.27 16.35
C HIS A 2 12.77 0.85 15.81
N ILE A 3 13.04 -0.14 16.65
CA ILE A 3 12.74 -1.53 16.36
C ILE A 3 11.26 -1.71 16.67
N CYS A 4 10.48 -1.96 15.63
CA CYS A 4 9.06 -2.23 15.74
C CYS A 4 8.88 -3.75 15.72
N ASP A 5 8.51 -4.33 16.86
CA ASP A 5 8.44 -5.78 17.10
C ASP A 5 7.21 -6.46 16.46
N VAL A 6 6.74 -5.96 15.31
CA VAL A 6 5.63 -6.60 14.60
C VAL A 6 6.19 -7.56 13.56
N ALA A 7 5.88 -8.84 13.78
CA ALA A 7 6.27 -9.92 12.87
C ALA A 7 5.84 -9.58 11.43
N PRO A 8 6.76 -9.63 10.45
CA PRO A 8 6.44 -9.29 9.07
C PRO A 8 5.33 -10.19 8.54
N ALA A 9 4.25 -9.60 8.02
CA ALA A 9 3.21 -10.36 7.34
C ALA A 9 3.66 -10.66 5.90
N PRO A 10 3.77 -11.93 5.49
CA PRO A 10 4.19 -12.26 4.14
C PRO A 10 3.10 -11.89 3.12
N LEU A 11 3.49 -11.17 2.06
CA LEU A 11 2.63 -10.67 0.98
C LEU A 11 3.09 -11.16 -0.39
N GLY A 12 3.59 -12.39 -0.47
CA GLY A 12 4.15 -12.97 -1.69
C GLY A 12 5.67 -13.04 -1.60
N GLN A 13 6.38 -12.27 -2.45
CA GLN A 13 7.85 -12.21 -2.47
C GLN A 13 8.43 -11.22 -1.46
N VAL A 14 7.57 -10.39 -0.86
CA VAL A 14 7.92 -9.40 0.17
C VAL A 14 7.10 -9.64 1.43
N SER A 15 7.60 -9.14 2.55
CA SER A 15 6.89 -9.07 3.82
C SER A 15 6.72 -7.62 4.25
N LEU A 16 5.62 -7.33 4.95
CA LEU A 16 5.31 -6.00 5.47
C LEU A 16 5.23 -6.05 6.99
N SER A 17 6.02 -5.21 7.66
CA SER A 17 5.90 -4.95 9.09
C SER A 17 5.26 -3.59 9.30
N VAL A 18 4.25 -3.54 10.17
CA VAL A 18 3.58 -2.29 10.56
C VAL A 18 3.82 -2.05 12.03
N CYS A 19 4.43 -0.93 12.38
CA CYS A 19 4.59 -0.54 13.78
C CYS A 19 3.29 0.01 14.34
N ALA A 20 2.71 -0.62 15.36
CA ALA A 20 1.51 -0.10 16.01
C ALA A 20 1.75 1.26 16.70
N ASP A 21 2.97 1.50 17.20
CA ASP A 21 3.28 2.69 18.00
C ASP A 21 3.61 3.93 17.16
N CYS A 22 4.29 3.75 16.03
CA CYS A 22 4.71 4.86 15.18
C CYS A 22 4.10 4.83 13.77
N ALA A 23 3.18 3.89 13.50
CA ALA A 23 2.54 3.69 12.20
C ALA A 23 3.54 3.55 11.04
N HIS A 24 4.76 3.08 11.32
CA HIS A 24 5.80 2.92 10.31
C HIS A 24 5.63 1.60 9.56
N TYR A 25 5.76 1.68 8.23
CA TYR A 25 5.67 0.55 7.32
C TYR A 25 7.07 0.19 6.83
N ALA A 26 7.55 -1.00 7.15
CA ALA A 26 8.80 -1.53 6.67
C ALA A 26 8.55 -2.72 5.74
N TRP A 27 9.23 -2.73 4.59
CA TRP A 27 9.17 -3.79 3.62
C TRP A 27 10.45 -4.59 3.66
N THR A 28 10.33 -5.92 3.63
CA THR A 28 11.48 -6.81 3.54
C THR A 28 11.30 -7.88 2.47
N ASP A 29 12.40 -8.38 1.92
CA ASP A 29 12.39 -9.55 1.04
C ASP A 29 12.29 -10.87 1.83
N ALA A 30 12.33 -12.00 1.14
CA ALA A 30 12.31 -13.33 1.75
C ALA A 30 13.53 -13.64 2.63
N ALA A 31 14.65 -12.91 2.45
CA ALA A 31 15.85 -13.01 3.28
C ALA A 31 15.82 -12.03 4.48
N GLY A 32 14.80 -11.18 4.58
CA GLY A 32 14.68 -10.16 5.62
C GLY A 32 15.41 -8.85 5.31
N SER A 33 15.94 -8.68 4.10
CA SER A 33 16.60 -7.43 3.68
C SER A 33 15.57 -6.34 3.43
N PRO A 34 15.82 -5.07 3.81
CA PRO A 34 14.93 -3.96 3.49
C PRO A 34 14.70 -3.84 1.99
N VAL A 35 13.44 -3.67 1.60
CA VAL A 35 13.01 -3.43 0.22
C VAL A 35 12.53 -1.99 0.10
N ASP A 36 12.78 -1.37 -1.05
CA ASP A 36 12.24 -0.04 -1.33
C ASP A 36 10.70 -0.08 -1.23
N PRO A 37 10.04 0.85 -0.53
CA PRO A 37 8.60 0.80 -0.38
C PRO A 37 7.84 0.80 -1.71
N ALA A 38 8.34 1.47 -2.75
CA ALA A 38 7.71 1.43 -4.07
C ALA A 38 7.81 0.04 -4.71
N GLU A 39 8.93 -0.66 -4.52
CA GLU A 39 9.10 -2.05 -4.96
C GLU A 39 8.19 -3.00 -4.16
N GLY A 40 8.10 -2.84 -2.85
CA GLY A 40 7.17 -3.60 -2.00
C GLY A 40 5.72 -3.43 -2.45
N ILE A 41 5.31 -2.19 -2.69
CA ILE A 41 3.99 -1.83 -3.22
C ILE A 41 3.77 -2.44 -4.60
N ALA A 42 4.72 -2.31 -5.53
CA ALA A 42 4.60 -2.87 -6.87
C ALA A 42 4.52 -4.40 -6.85
N SER A 43 5.26 -5.08 -5.97
CA SER A 43 5.25 -6.54 -5.81
C SER A 43 3.89 -7.05 -5.31
N VAL A 44 3.26 -6.32 -4.39
CA VAL A 44 1.96 -6.72 -3.82
C VAL A 44 0.78 -6.30 -4.71
N PHE A 45 0.85 -5.11 -5.29
CA PHE A 45 -0.30 -4.42 -5.90
C PHE A 45 -0.18 -4.21 -7.41
N GLY A 46 1.02 -4.26 -7.98
CA GLY A 46 1.26 -4.11 -9.42
C GLY A 46 0.44 -5.05 -10.33
N PRO A 47 0.08 -6.28 -9.90
CA PRO A 47 -0.80 -7.15 -10.69
C PRO A 47 -2.30 -6.78 -10.65
N PHE A 48 -2.72 -5.79 -9.85
CA PHE A 48 -4.15 -5.48 -9.67
C PHE A 48 -4.60 -4.46 -10.72
N PRO A 49 -5.74 -4.69 -11.41
CA PRO A 49 -6.22 -3.72 -12.38
C PRO A 49 -6.71 -2.45 -11.68
N LEU A 50 -6.26 -1.29 -12.17
CA LEU A 50 -6.83 0.00 -11.83
C LEU A 50 -8.23 0.10 -12.44
N ILE A 51 -9.25 0.25 -11.62
CA ILE A 51 -10.64 0.31 -12.08
C ILE A 51 -11.20 1.73 -12.06
N GLU A 52 -10.68 2.61 -11.19
CA GLU A 52 -11.22 3.96 -11.06
C GLU A 52 -10.20 4.97 -10.52
N ARG A 53 -10.43 6.25 -10.83
CA ARG A 53 -9.72 7.40 -10.26
C ARG A 53 -10.76 8.38 -9.71
N LEU A 54 -10.76 8.58 -8.39
CA LEU A 54 -11.73 9.43 -7.72
C LEU A 54 -11.07 10.65 -7.09
N THR A 55 -11.59 11.84 -7.37
CA THR A 55 -11.30 13.01 -6.54
C THR A 55 -12.01 12.82 -5.21
N ALA A 56 -11.26 12.65 -4.12
CA ALA A 56 -11.80 12.24 -2.82
C ALA A 56 -11.46 13.27 -1.75
N ILE A 57 -12.49 13.89 -1.17
CA ILE A 57 -12.38 14.93 -0.13
C ILE A 57 -11.65 14.40 1.12
N GLY A 58 -11.73 13.10 1.39
CA GLY A 58 -11.04 12.44 2.51
C GLY A 58 -9.68 11.82 2.18
N ALA A 59 -9.23 11.85 0.93
CA ALA A 59 -7.93 11.28 0.56
C ALA A 59 -6.79 12.27 0.85
N PRO A 60 -5.68 11.84 1.47
CA PRO A 60 -4.56 12.73 1.83
C PRO A 60 -3.93 13.54 0.67
N GLY A 61 -4.15 13.13 -0.58
CA GLY A 61 -3.72 13.84 -1.80
C GLY A 61 -4.87 14.36 -2.68
N GLY A 62 -6.11 14.32 -2.19
CA GLY A 62 -7.31 14.72 -2.96
C GLY A 62 -7.67 13.79 -4.12
N LEU A 63 -6.84 12.80 -4.44
CA LEU A 63 -7.04 11.77 -5.45
C LEU A 63 -6.89 10.39 -4.81
N ALA A 64 -7.82 9.49 -5.12
CA ALA A 64 -7.78 8.07 -4.79
C ALA A 64 -7.77 7.24 -6.08
N LEU A 65 -6.79 6.37 -6.22
CA LEU A 65 -6.67 5.38 -7.28
C LEU A 65 -7.22 4.05 -6.74
N ILE A 66 -8.25 3.51 -7.38
CA ILE A 66 -8.95 2.31 -6.92
C ILE A 66 -8.51 1.12 -7.76
N TYR A 67 -7.92 0.13 -7.09
CA TYR A 67 -7.45 -1.11 -7.68
C TYR A 67 -8.34 -2.26 -7.22
N GLN A 68 -8.88 -3.02 -8.17
CA GLN A 68 -9.67 -4.20 -7.85
C GLN A 68 -8.74 -5.33 -7.40
N VAL A 69 -8.96 -5.86 -6.19
CA VAL A 69 -8.14 -6.96 -5.67
C VAL A 69 -8.73 -8.31 -6.13
N PRO A 70 -7.99 -9.12 -6.90
CA PRO A 70 -8.45 -10.45 -7.27
C PRO A 70 -8.75 -11.30 -6.02
N ALA A 71 -9.77 -12.15 -6.09
CA ALA A 71 -10.26 -12.94 -4.94
C ALA A 71 -9.15 -13.67 -4.17
N ARG A 72 -8.18 -14.25 -4.90
CA ARG A 72 -7.02 -14.98 -4.34
C ARG A 72 -6.07 -14.11 -3.49
N TYR A 73 -6.16 -12.79 -3.59
CA TYR A 73 -5.32 -11.84 -2.87
C TYR A 73 -6.08 -10.99 -1.84
N ARG A 74 -7.40 -11.18 -1.68
CA ARG A 74 -8.21 -10.36 -0.75
C ARG A 74 -7.74 -10.44 0.70
N SER A 75 -7.25 -11.59 1.14
CA SER A 75 -6.69 -11.75 2.50
C SER A 75 -5.52 -10.80 2.77
N ARG A 76 -4.80 -10.38 1.73
CA ARG A 76 -3.69 -9.41 1.84
C ARG A 76 -4.16 -8.02 2.26
N LEU A 77 -5.42 -7.66 2.04
CA LEU A 77 -5.97 -6.37 2.47
C LEU A 77 -6.00 -6.22 4.00
N SER A 78 -5.99 -7.32 4.75
CA SER A 78 -6.01 -7.30 6.22
C SER A 78 -4.80 -6.61 6.87
N VAL A 79 -3.71 -6.41 6.13
CA VAL A 79 -2.56 -5.62 6.60
C VAL A 79 -2.83 -4.13 6.67
N LEU A 80 -3.92 -3.67 6.03
CA LEU A 80 -4.38 -2.29 6.06
C LEU A 80 -5.72 -2.23 6.83
N PRO A 81 -5.90 -1.25 7.73
CA PRO A 81 -7.18 -1.01 8.37
C PRO A 81 -8.24 -0.60 7.33
N ILE A 82 -9.46 -1.15 7.46
CA ILE A 82 -10.59 -0.84 6.58
C ILE A 82 -10.96 0.65 6.74
N GLY A 83 -11.05 1.37 5.62
CA GLY A 83 -11.51 2.76 5.57
C GLY A 83 -10.55 3.79 6.19
N VAL A 84 -9.37 3.39 6.64
CA VAL A 84 -8.39 4.28 7.28
C VAL A 84 -7.21 4.48 6.36
N TRP A 85 -6.94 5.73 6.01
CA TRP A 85 -5.75 6.08 5.25
C TRP A 85 -4.51 5.91 6.09
N THR A 86 -3.61 5.06 5.62
CA THR A 86 -2.32 4.87 6.28
C THR A 86 -1.16 5.20 5.35
N GLN A 87 -0.20 5.95 5.86
CA GLN A 87 0.97 6.38 5.11
C GLN A 87 1.93 5.20 4.96
N ILE A 88 2.08 4.69 3.74
CA ILE A 88 2.96 3.55 3.44
C ILE A 88 4.29 3.97 2.79
N HIS A 89 4.38 5.24 2.39
CA HIS A 89 5.58 5.92 1.90
C HIS A 89 5.39 7.45 2.11
N PRO A 90 6.45 8.27 2.24
CA PRO A 90 6.32 9.72 2.45
C PRO A 90 5.35 10.43 1.50
N ALA A 91 5.27 9.97 0.26
CA ALA A 91 4.42 10.52 -0.79
C ALA A 91 3.19 9.67 -1.16
N LEU A 92 2.84 8.64 -0.38
CA LEU A 92 1.79 7.68 -0.73
C LEU A 92 1.07 7.13 0.51
N PHE A 93 -0.25 7.23 0.47
CA PHE A 93 -1.16 6.63 1.44
C PHE A 93 -1.92 5.47 0.80
N ALA A 94 -2.32 4.51 1.62
CA ALA A 94 -3.18 3.40 1.22
C ALA A 94 -4.36 3.21 2.17
N SER A 95 -5.45 2.69 1.64
CA SER A 95 -6.66 2.31 2.37
C SER A 95 -7.32 1.13 1.64
N GLN A 96 -8.34 0.52 2.24
CA GLN A 96 -9.10 -0.57 1.65
C GLN A 96 -10.56 -0.61 2.13
N ASP A 97 -11.44 -1.22 1.33
CA ASP A 97 -12.89 -1.35 1.61
C ASP A 97 -13.36 -2.81 1.74
N GLY A 98 -12.42 -3.76 1.83
CA GLY A 98 -12.64 -5.21 1.86
C GLY A 98 -12.59 -5.89 0.49
N MET A 99 -12.68 -5.12 -0.60
CA MET A 99 -12.65 -5.63 -1.97
C MET A 99 -11.63 -4.94 -2.87
N ASN A 100 -11.36 -3.67 -2.60
CA ASN A 100 -10.52 -2.80 -3.37
C ASN A 100 -9.40 -2.24 -2.50
N LEU A 101 -8.26 -2.04 -3.14
CA LEU A 101 -7.17 -1.25 -2.60
C LEU A 101 -7.33 0.17 -3.13
N MET A 102 -7.19 1.15 -2.25
CA MET A 102 -7.19 2.56 -2.60
C MET A 102 -5.80 3.14 -2.33
N LEU A 103 -5.21 3.79 -3.32
CA LEU A 103 -3.94 4.49 -3.19
C LEU A 103 -4.16 6.00 -3.35
N ALA A 104 -3.63 6.78 -2.41
CA ALA A 104 -3.68 8.23 -2.42
C ALA A 104 -2.27 8.81 -2.48
N PRO A 105 -1.73 9.07 -3.69
CA PRO A 105 -0.46 9.77 -3.85
C PRO A 105 -0.62 11.24 -3.41
N THR A 106 0.32 11.75 -2.63
CA THR A 106 0.36 13.16 -2.20
C THR A 106 1.32 14.00 -3.05
N ASP A 107 2.18 13.34 -3.84
CA ASP A 107 3.06 13.98 -4.81
C ASP A 107 2.53 13.75 -6.25
N PRO A 108 2.30 14.81 -7.05
CA PRO A 108 1.89 14.71 -8.45
C PRO A 108 2.80 13.84 -9.33
N ALA A 109 4.09 13.71 -9.03
CA ALA A 109 5.03 12.87 -9.76
C ALA A 109 4.74 11.37 -9.53
N VAL A 110 4.42 11.00 -8.29
CA VAL A 110 4.02 9.63 -7.92
C VAL A 110 2.68 9.29 -8.54
N SER A 111 1.74 10.24 -8.55
CA SER A 111 0.43 10.08 -9.22
C SER A 111 0.55 9.69 -10.69
N ARG A 112 1.56 10.21 -11.41
CA ARG A 112 1.78 9.88 -12.83
C ARG A 112 2.45 8.53 -13.04
N SER A 113 3.39 8.15 -12.17
CA SER A 113 4.11 6.88 -12.28
C SER A 113 3.22 5.67 -11.97
N VAL A 114 2.43 5.76 -10.90
CA VAL A 114 1.47 4.73 -10.48
C VAL A 114 0.31 4.58 -11.47
N ALA A 115 -0.01 5.66 -12.20
CA ALA A 115 -1.03 5.69 -13.25
C ALA A 115 -0.57 5.09 -14.60
N ALA A 116 0.73 4.89 -14.82
CA ALA A 116 1.30 4.48 -16.10
C ALA A 116 1.55 2.96 -16.21
N THR A 117 1.36 2.20 -15.13
CA THR A 117 1.59 0.74 -15.08
C THR A 117 0.31 -0.09 -15.24
N GLY A 118 -0.81 0.53 -15.62
CA GLY A 118 -2.10 -0.12 -15.85
C GLY A 118 -2.42 -0.31 -17.33
#